data_AF-A0A920SIN6-F1
#
_entry.id   AF-A0A920SIN6-F1
#
_cell.length_a   1.000
_cell.length_b   1.000
_cell.length_c   1.000
_cell.angle_alpha   90.00
_cell.angle_beta   90.00
_cell.angle_gamma   90.00
#
_symmetry.space_group_name_H-M   'P 1'
#
loop_
_entity.id
_entity.type
_entity.pdbx_description
1 polymer ?
#
loop_
_entity_poly.entity_id
_entity_poly.type
_entity_poly.pdbx_seq_one_letter_code
_entity_poly.pdbx_strand_id
1 'polypeptide(L)'
;MARPEIDWDDTEGSPLAPSGLRGAGFFLQAREGPKVVSLKVEKQQVSGLADFLDGLMEDLPPVDNRPWRCRRQRPLRSPDEADWVVGSLGITYQQSTDRLVLIAEELLRDEGEPPAQARFPMRREMVVCFIDRARQWWPPVGPVDWCGAPLEPSSGGWCPCVN
;
A
#
# COMPACT_ATOMS: atom_id res chain seq x y z
N MET A 1 28.19 4.46 5.74
CA MET A 1 27.40 5.41 4.92
C MET A 1 26.11 5.67 5.66
N ALA A 2 25.60 6.91 5.68
CA ALA A 2 24.30 7.18 6.27
C ALA A 2 23.22 6.43 5.47
N ARG A 3 22.34 5.69 6.16
CA ARG A 3 21.22 5.00 5.52
C ARG A 3 20.21 6.04 5.01
N PRO A 4 19.53 5.80 3.88
CA PRO A 4 18.65 6.80 3.29
C PRO A 4 17.43 7.04 4.19
N GLU A 5 17.28 8.29 4.64
CA GLU A 5 16.06 8.82 5.22
C GLU A 5 15.36 9.63 4.13
N ILE A 6 14.16 9.21 3.74
CA ILE A 6 13.34 9.89 2.74
C ILE A 6 12.17 10.52 3.49
N ASP A 7 12.21 11.85 3.63
CA ASP A 7 11.11 12.64 4.19
C ASP A 7 10.67 13.65 3.13
N TRP A 8 9.52 13.41 2.51
CA TRP A 8 8.95 14.26 1.47
C TRP A 8 7.86 15.16 2.04
N ASP A 9 7.73 16.38 1.50
CA ASP A 9 6.64 17.30 1.84
C ASP A 9 5.32 16.92 1.14
N ASP A 10 5.39 16.33 -0.06
CA ASP A 10 4.23 15.82 -0.81
C ASP A 10 4.62 14.56 -1.59
N THR A 11 3.65 13.66 -1.78
CA THR A 11 3.79 12.53 -2.70
C THR A 11 2.91 12.79 -3.92
N GLU A 12 3.50 12.76 -5.11
CA GLU A 12 2.77 12.95 -6.36
C GLU A 12 2.39 11.61 -7.00
N GLY A 13 1.14 11.51 -7.49
CA GLY A 13 0.71 10.46 -8.41
C GLY A 13 0.00 9.26 -7.75
N SER A 14 0.14 8.06 -8.34
CA SER A 14 -0.25 6.81 -7.68
C SER A 14 1.03 6.09 -7.32
N PRO A 15 1.24 5.75 -6.05
CA PRO A 15 2.46 5.06 -5.72
C PRO A 15 2.31 3.55 -5.56
N LEU A 16 1.11 2.99 -5.65
CA LEU A 16 0.96 1.57 -5.41
C LEU A 16 0.30 0.85 -6.58
N ALA A 17 1.13 0.18 -7.35
CA ALA A 17 0.69 -0.89 -8.20
C ALA A 17 1.62 -2.08 -8.01
N PRO A 18 1.09 -3.24 -7.66
CA PRO A 18 1.85 -4.47 -7.82
C PRO A 18 2.17 -4.67 -9.31
N SER A 19 3.45 -4.77 -9.65
CA SER A 19 3.92 -5.23 -10.96
C SER A 19 4.11 -6.74 -10.90
N GLY A 20 3.06 -7.51 -11.17
CA GLY A 20 3.14 -8.97 -11.23
C GLY A 20 3.38 -9.47 -12.66
N LEU A 21 4.63 -9.62 -13.08
CA LEU A 21 4.99 -10.61 -14.09
C LEU A 21 5.71 -11.75 -13.37
N ARG A 22 5.25 -12.97 -13.61
CA ARG A 22 5.68 -14.24 -13.00
C ARG A 22 7.15 -14.21 -12.52
N GLY A 23 7.37 -14.29 -11.21
CA GLY A 23 8.71 -14.42 -10.61
C GLY A 23 9.34 -13.14 -10.04
N ALA A 24 8.81 -11.95 -10.32
CA ALA A 24 9.27 -10.69 -9.70
C ALA A 24 8.36 -10.30 -8.52
N GLY A 25 8.95 -9.84 -7.40
CA GLY A 25 8.21 -9.45 -6.18
C GLY A 25 7.27 -8.27 -6.38
N PHE A 26 6.55 -7.89 -5.32
CA PHE A 26 5.68 -6.70 -5.34
C PHE A 26 6.45 -5.46 -4.94
N PHE A 27 6.06 -4.30 -5.48
CA PHE A 27 6.75 -3.04 -5.23
C PHE A 27 5.77 -1.92 -4.89
N LEU A 28 6.20 -1.04 -4.00
CA LEU A 28 5.60 0.24 -3.68
C LEU A 28 6.47 1.35 -4.27
N GLN A 29 5.91 2.15 -5.18
CA GLN A 29 6.62 3.17 -5.93
C GLN A 29 6.19 4.60 -5.61
N ALA A 30 6.84 5.31 -4.70
CA ALA A 30 6.51 6.72 -4.45
C ALA A 30 7.20 7.66 -5.45
N ARG A 31 6.60 8.83 -5.75
CA ARG A 31 7.20 9.85 -6.62
C ARG A 31 7.08 11.26 -6.04
N GLU A 32 8.11 12.07 -6.26
CA GLU A 32 8.13 13.51 -6.00
C GLU A 32 8.91 14.19 -7.15
N GLY A 33 8.20 14.84 -8.07
CA GLY A 33 8.80 15.41 -9.29
C GLY A 33 9.59 14.37 -10.12
N PRO A 34 10.91 14.54 -10.29
CA PRO A 34 11.74 13.58 -11.02
C PRO A 34 12.14 12.35 -10.19
N LYS A 35 12.01 12.38 -8.86
CA LYS A 35 12.43 11.29 -7.98
C LYS A 35 11.39 10.17 -7.98
N VAL A 36 11.87 8.93 -8.01
CA VAL A 36 11.05 7.72 -7.87
C VAL A 36 11.76 6.81 -6.88
N VAL A 37 11.03 6.32 -5.88
CA VAL A 37 11.50 5.36 -4.88
C VAL A 37 10.71 4.08 -5.10
N SER A 38 11.37 2.93 -5.22
CA SER A 38 10.76 1.61 -5.43
C SER A 38 11.13 0.67 -4.28
N LEU A 39 10.17 0.41 -3.40
CA LEU A 39 10.36 -0.47 -2.24
C LEU A 39 9.78 -1.85 -2.51
N LYS A 40 10.50 -2.92 -2.23
CA LYS A 40 9.96 -4.29 -2.34
C LYS A 40 9.10 -4.58 -1.12
N VAL A 41 7.86 -5.01 -1.36
CA VAL A 41 6.85 -5.29 -0.32
C VAL A 41 6.31 -6.69 -0.46
N GLU A 42 5.79 -7.25 0.63
CA GLU A 42 5.05 -8.50 0.61
C GLU A 42 3.59 -8.29 0.25
N LYS A 43 2.98 -9.33 -0.33
CA LYS A 43 1.53 -9.34 -0.63
C LYS A 43 0.70 -9.03 0.61
N GLN A 44 1.02 -9.66 1.75
CA GLN A 44 0.25 -9.51 2.98
C GLN A 44 0.35 -8.09 3.55
N GLN A 45 1.52 -7.46 3.46
CA GLN A 45 1.71 -6.07 3.86
C GLN A 45 0.82 -5.13 3.03
N VAL A 46 0.75 -5.33 1.71
CA VAL A 46 -0.10 -4.50 0.84
C VAL A 46 -1.58 -4.71 1.11
N SER A 47 -2.02 -5.97 1.23
CA SER A 47 -3.41 -6.29 1.53
C SER A 47 -3.86 -5.72 2.87
N GLY A 48 -3.09 -5.97 3.93
CA GLY A 48 -3.39 -5.46 5.27
C GLY A 48 -3.38 -3.94 5.33
N LEU A 49 -2.46 -3.28 4.61
CA LEU A 49 -2.44 -1.83 4.50
C LEU A 49 -3.70 -1.29 3.79
N ALA A 50 -4.16 -1.94 2.73
CA ALA A 50 -5.39 -1.54 2.03
C ALA A 50 -6.63 -1.67 2.94
N ASP A 51 -6.76 -2.78 3.68
CA ASP A 51 -7.88 -3.00 4.59
C ASP A 51 -7.87 -2.00 5.75
N PHE A 52 -6.70 -1.75 6.34
CA PHE A 52 -6.53 -0.74 7.39
C PHE A 52 -6.90 0.67 6.89
N LEU A 53 -6.41 1.05 5.70
CA LEU A 53 -6.71 2.36 5.12
C LEU A 53 -8.18 2.51 4.76
N ASP A 54 -8.85 1.45 4.29
CA ASP A 54 -10.28 1.50 3.97
C ASP A 54 -11.11 1.78 5.22
N GLY A 55 -10.87 1.03 6.31
CA GLY A 55 -11.52 1.27 7.59
C GLY A 55 -11.24 2.68 8.14
N LEU A 56 -9.99 3.16 8.05
CA LEU A 56 -9.64 4.53 8.45
C LEU A 56 -10.36 5.59 7.60
N MET A 57 -10.63 5.32 6.33
CA MET A 57 -11.33 6.23 5.43
C MET A 57 -12.85 6.26 5.68
N GLU A 58 -13.45 5.27 6.36
CA GLU A 58 -14.88 5.27 6.73
C GLU A 58 -15.21 6.35 7.75
N ASP A 59 -14.27 6.66 8.64
CA ASP A 59 -14.42 7.70 9.67
C ASP A 59 -14.15 9.12 9.14
N LEU A 60 -13.71 9.25 7.88
CA LEU A 60 -13.36 10.53 7.26
C LEU A 60 -14.43 10.99 6.26
N PRO A 61 -14.60 12.31 6.05
CA PRO A 61 -15.48 12.83 5.01
C PRO A 61 -15.20 12.17 3.65
N PRO A 62 -16.25 11.79 2.90
CA PRO A 62 -16.08 11.05 1.66
C PRO A 62 -15.30 11.87 0.63
N VAL A 63 -14.45 11.18 -0.12
CA VAL A 63 -13.71 11.76 -1.23
C VAL A 63 -14.58 11.74 -2.50
N ASP A 64 -14.91 12.92 -3.02
CA ASP A 64 -15.66 13.06 -4.27
C ASP A 64 -14.84 12.67 -5.51
N ASN A 65 -15.53 12.08 -6.49
CA ASN A 65 -15.01 11.77 -7.84
C ASN A 65 -13.81 10.79 -7.85
N ARG A 66 -13.87 9.74 -7.02
CA ARG A 66 -12.85 8.67 -6.89
C ARG A 66 -12.31 8.14 -8.24
N PRO A 67 -13.14 7.73 -9.22
CA PRO A 67 -12.67 7.02 -10.41
C PRO A 67 -11.86 7.91 -11.37
N TRP A 68 -12.23 9.19 -11.49
CA TRP A 68 -11.55 10.13 -12.39
C TRP A 68 -10.14 10.45 -11.91
N ARG A 69 -9.93 10.52 -10.59
CA ARG A 69 -8.63 10.86 -9.99
C ARG A 69 -7.64 9.72 -10.12
N CYS A 70 -8.07 8.47 -9.97
CA CYS A 70 -7.21 7.31 -10.14
C CYS A 70 -6.74 7.12 -11.60
N ARG A 71 -7.60 7.47 -12.57
CA ARG A 71 -7.26 7.39 -14.00
C ARG A 71 -6.19 8.38 -14.46
N ARG A 72 -5.98 9.51 -13.76
CA ARG A 72 -4.96 10.51 -14.11
C ARG A 72 -3.56 10.17 -13.59
N GLN A 73 -3.42 9.07 -12.87
CA GLN A 73 -2.14 8.70 -12.29
C GLN A 73 -1.19 8.16 -13.36
N ARG A 74 0.08 8.56 -13.29
CA ARG A 74 1.12 8.08 -14.19
C ARG A 74 1.26 6.55 -14.06
N PRO A 75 1.47 5.82 -15.16
CA PRO A 75 1.72 4.39 -15.09
C PRO A 75 2.97 4.13 -14.25
N LEU A 76 2.90 3.07 -13.44
CA LEU A 76 4.08 2.58 -12.74
C LEU A 76 5.14 2.12 -13.73
N ARG A 77 6.39 2.31 -13.35
CA ARG A 77 7.51 1.74 -14.08
C ARG A 77 7.73 0.34 -13.54
N SER A 78 7.94 -0.64 -14.40
CA SER A 78 8.52 -1.91 -13.94
C SER A 78 9.84 -1.59 -13.26
N PRO A 79 10.00 -1.79 -11.95
CA PRO A 79 11.27 -1.54 -11.30
C PRO A 79 12.23 -2.67 -11.69
N ASP A 80 13.39 -2.31 -12.20
CA ASP A 80 14.47 -3.28 -12.47
C ASP A 80 15.14 -3.73 -11.15
N GLU A 81 15.15 -2.86 -10.12
CA GLU A 81 15.70 -3.11 -8.78
C GLU A 81 14.91 -2.35 -7.71
N ALA A 82 14.82 -2.89 -6.49
CA ALA A 82 14.27 -2.17 -5.33
C ALA A 82 15.37 -1.37 -4.64
N ASP A 83 15.03 -0.19 -4.14
CA ASP A 83 15.90 0.56 -3.23
C ASP A 83 16.18 -0.24 -1.96
N TRP A 84 15.14 -0.91 -1.41
CA TRP A 84 15.25 -1.83 -0.27
C TRP A 84 13.97 -2.67 -0.07
N VAL A 85 14.05 -3.67 0.81
CA VAL A 85 12.92 -4.56 1.17
C VAL A 85 12.25 -4.05 2.43
N VAL A 86 10.92 -3.91 2.41
CA VAL A 86 10.14 -3.39 3.55
C VAL A 86 9.97 -4.45 4.62
N GLY A 87 10.39 -4.12 5.84
CA GLY A 87 10.15 -4.90 7.05
C GLY A 87 8.84 -4.53 7.73
N SER A 88 8.55 -3.24 7.82
CA SER A 88 7.34 -2.72 8.47
C SER A 88 6.69 -1.58 7.67
N LEU A 89 5.36 -1.46 7.80
CA LEU A 89 4.57 -0.34 7.29
C LEU A 89 3.77 0.26 8.44
N GLY A 90 3.74 1.58 8.51
CA GLY A 90 2.96 2.35 9.49
C GLY A 90 2.21 3.48 8.81
N ILE A 91 1.09 3.90 9.41
CA ILE A 91 0.31 5.06 8.97
C ILE A 91 0.19 6.03 10.13
N THR A 92 0.34 7.32 9.84
CA THR A 92 -0.06 8.40 10.75
C THR A 92 -0.90 9.43 10.01
N TYR A 93 -1.74 10.17 10.74
CA TYR A 93 -2.56 11.23 10.18
C TYR A 93 -2.02 12.59 10.61
N GLN A 94 -1.63 13.40 9.62
CA GLN A 94 -1.15 14.76 9.82
C GLN A 94 -2.29 15.75 9.66
N GLN A 95 -2.84 16.20 10.79
CA GLN A 95 -3.99 17.11 10.84
C GLN A 95 -3.74 18.47 10.17
N SER A 96 -2.52 19.00 10.28
CA SER A 96 -2.17 20.33 9.77
C SER A 96 -2.28 20.46 8.24
N THR A 97 -2.13 19.35 7.52
CA THR A 97 -2.12 19.31 6.05
C THR A 97 -3.19 18.39 5.48
N ASP A 98 -4.01 17.76 6.32
CA ASP A 98 -4.99 16.74 5.96
C ASP A 98 -4.38 15.60 5.10
N ARG A 99 -3.31 15.01 5.62
CA ARG A 99 -2.55 13.96 4.92
C ARG A 99 -2.43 12.71 5.77
N LEU A 100 -2.56 11.56 5.12
CA LEU A 100 -2.12 10.28 5.68
C LEU A 100 -0.67 10.06 5.30
N VAL A 101 0.23 9.96 6.27
CA VAL A 101 1.65 9.72 6.01
C VAL A 101 1.92 8.23 6.14
N LEU A 102 2.32 7.61 5.02
CA LEU A 102 2.81 6.25 5.01
C LEU A 102 4.28 6.23 5.41
N ILE A 103 4.60 5.47 6.44
CA ILE A 103 5.95 5.22 6.91
C ILE A 103 6.30 3.80 6.49
N ALA A 104 7.39 3.63 5.75
CA ALA A 104 7.97 2.34 5.46
C ALA A 104 9.33 2.25 6.13
N GLU A 105 9.66 1.10 6.71
CA GLU A 105 10.98 0.84 7.29
C GLU A 105 11.61 -0.43 6.72
N GLU A 106 12.93 -0.37 6.55
CA GLU A 106 13.72 -1.42 5.95
C GLU A 106 13.75 -2.69 6.80
N LEU A 107 13.63 -3.82 6.11
CA LEU A 107 13.90 -5.13 6.68
C LEU A 107 15.41 -5.30 6.87
N LEU A 108 15.83 -5.23 8.12
CA LEU A 108 17.21 -5.46 8.52
C LEU A 108 17.53 -6.96 8.63
N ARG A 109 18.77 -7.32 8.29
CA ARG A 109 19.32 -8.66 8.54
C ARG A 109 20.16 -8.73 9.81
N ASP A 110 20.64 -7.58 10.29
CA ASP A 110 21.47 -7.42 11.49
C ASP A 110 20.82 -6.36 12.38
N GLU A 111 20.65 -6.69 13.67
CA GLU A 111 20.00 -5.84 14.67
C GLU A 111 20.85 -4.61 15.08
N GLY A 112 22.12 -4.55 14.69
CA GLY A 112 23.04 -3.46 15.02
C GLY A 112 22.99 -2.24 14.09
N GLU A 113 22.24 -2.30 12.98
CA GLU A 113 22.16 -1.21 12.01
C GLU A 113 20.82 -0.46 12.09
N PRO A 114 20.79 0.88 11.97
CA PRO A 114 19.53 1.60 11.85
C PRO A 114 18.86 1.30 10.49
N PRO A 115 17.53 1.08 10.43
CA PRO A 115 16.84 0.82 9.17
C PRO A 115 16.77 2.10 8.31
N ALA A 116 16.80 1.95 6.99
CA ALA A 116 16.32 3.02 6.12
C ALA A 116 14.82 3.25 6.38
N GLN A 117 14.39 4.51 6.31
CA GLN A 117 13.01 4.90 6.53
C GLN A 117 12.55 5.83 5.41
N ALA A 118 11.32 5.63 4.95
CA ALA A 118 10.67 6.53 4.00
C ALA A 118 9.30 6.98 4.49
N ARG A 119 9.00 8.26 4.34
CA ARG A 119 7.76 8.92 4.74
C ARG A 119 7.12 9.53 3.51
N PHE A 120 5.92 9.05 3.19
CA PHE A 120 5.17 9.43 2.00
C PHE A 120 3.83 10.06 2.41
N PRO A 121 3.74 11.40 2.48
CA PRO A 121 2.47 12.06 2.73
C PRO A 121 1.51 11.89 1.56
N MET A 122 0.38 11.25 1.82
CA MET A 122 -0.67 10.97 0.86
C MET A 122 -1.91 11.80 1.14
N ARG A 123 -2.46 12.41 0.10
CA ARG A 123 -3.80 12.98 0.10
C ARG A 123 -4.84 11.86 0.09
N ARG A 124 -6.03 12.11 0.62
CA ARG A 124 -7.12 11.12 0.71
C ARG A 124 -7.51 10.53 -0.64
N GLU A 125 -7.45 11.31 -1.72
CA GLU A 125 -7.71 10.85 -3.08
C GLU A 125 -6.73 9.76 -3.51
N MET A 126 -5.45 9.89 -3.13
CA MET A 126 -4.43 8.89 -3.44
C MET A 126 -4.62 7.62 -2.61
N VAL A 127 -5.04 7.75 -1.36
CA VAL A 127 -5.37 6.62 -0.48
C VAL A 127 -6.52 5.79 -1.07
N VAL A 128 -7.58 6.44 -1.53
CA VAL A 128 -8.68 5.73 -2.21
C VAL A 128 -8.18 4.98 -3.44
N CYS A 129 -7.36 5.62 -4.28
CA CYS A 129 -6.81 4.96 -5.47
C CYS A 129 -5.87 3.80 -5.14
N PHE A 130 -5.12 3.90 -4.04
CA PHE A 130 -4.30 2.82 -3.51
C PHE A 130 -5.19 1.62 -3.15
N ILE A 131 -6.27 1.85 -2.40
CA ILE A 131 -7.18 0.79 -1.93
C ILE A 131 -7.80 0.08 -3.14
N ASP A 132 -8.39 0.85 -4.07
CA ASP A 132 -9.01 0.32 -5.28
C ASP A 132 -8.01 -0.52 -6.11
N ARG A 133 -6.75 -0.11 -6.14
CA ARG A 133 -5.71 -0.80 -6.89
C ARG A 133 -5.22 -2.06 -6.18
N ALA A 134 -5.01 -2.03 -4.87
CA ALA A 134 -4.66 -3.21 -4.10
C ALA A 134 -5.73 -4.31 -4.25
N ARG A 135 -7.01 -3.92 -4.19
CA ARG A 135 -8.16 -4.82 -4.32
C ARG A 135 -8.32 -5.47 -5.70
N GLN A 136 -7.80 -4.85 -6.77
CA GLN A 136 -7.80 -5.47 -8.10
C GLN A 136 -6.90 -6.71 -8.19
N TRP A 137 -5.82 -6.74 -7.41
CA TRP A 137 -4.88 -7.86 -7.40
C TRP A 137 -5.19 -8.84 -6.28
N TRP A 138 -5.68 -8.32 -5.15
CA TRP A 138 -6.04 -9.08 -3.97
C TRP A 138 -7.39 -8.60 -3.46
N PRO A 139 -8.49 -9.03 -4.10
CA PRO A 139 -9.80 -8.72 -3.58
C PRO A 139 -9.91 -9.27 -2.15
N PRO A 140 -10.54 -8.52 -1.23
CA PRO A 140 -10.83 -9.06 0.08
C PRO A 140 -11.61 -10.37 -0.12
N VAL A 141 -11.34 -11.36 0.72
CA VAL A 141 -12.11 -12.59 0.67
C VAL A 141 -13.51 -12.23 1.17
N GLY A 142 -14.44 -12.06 0.23
CA GLY A 142 -15.78 -11.61 0.53
C GLY A 142 -16.50 -12.55 1.49
N PRO A 143 -17.47 -12.06 2.27
CA PRO A 143 -18.34 -12.94 3.03
C PRO A 143 -18.99 -13.92 2.06
N VAL A 144 -18.94 -15.21 2.39
CA VAL A 144 -19.66 -16.23 1.62
C VAL A 144 -21.15 -16.05 1.87
N ASP A 145 -21.93 -16.06 0.78
CA ASP A 145 -23.38 -15.76 0.74
C ASP A 145 -24.23 -16.56 1.74
N TRP A 146 -23.70 -17.65 2.28
CA TRP A 146 -24.45 -18.59 3.13
C TRP A 146 -24.43 -18.27 4.62
N CYS A 147 -23.27 -17.98 5.21
CA CYS A 147 -23.16 -17.73 6.65
C CYS A 147 -22.72 -16.31 7.02
N GLY A 148 -22.34 -15.49 6.03
CA GLY A 148 -21.85 -14.12 6.26
C GLY A 148 -20.51 -14.03 7.00
N ALA A 149 -19.87 -15.16 7.31
CA ALA A 149 -18.57 -15.19 7.96
C ALA A 149 -17.43 -14.94 6.95
N PRO A 150 -16.31 -14.34 7.38
CA PRO A 150 -15.08 -14.29 6.58
C PRO A 150 -14.63 -15.71 6.22
N LEU A 151 -14.30 -15.93 4.95
CA LEU A 151 -13.71 -17.19 4.49
C LEU A 151 -12.31 -17.36 5.09
N GLU A 152 -12.09 -18.48 5.77
CA GLU A 152 -10.76 -18.77 6.30
C GLU A 152 -9.77 -19.08 5.17
N PRO A 153 -8.53 -18.54 5.19
CA PRO A 153 -7.53 -18.77 4.15
C PRO A 153 -7.18 -20.25 3.95
N SER A 154 -7.26 -21.04 5.01
CA SER A 154 -7.01 -22.49 5.03
C SER A 154 -8.07 -23.30 4.28
N SER A 155 -9.25 -22.73 4.05
CA SER A 155 -10.39 -23.43 3.47
C SER A 155 -10.38 -23.42 1.94
N GLY A 156 -9.35 -22.82 1.31
CA GLY A 156 -9.18 -22.87 -0.14
C GLY A 156 -10.35 -22.26 -0.94
N GLY A 157 -11.11 -21.33 -0.34
CA GLY A 157 -12.31 -20.74 -0.94
C GLY A 157 -13.58 -21.56 -0.77
N TRP A 158 -13.55 -22.66 0.00
CA TRP A 158 -14.73 -23.43 0.38
C TRP A 158 -15.29 -22.95 1.73
N CYS A 159 -16.62 -22.94 1.89
CA CYS A 159 -17.29 -22.52 3.13
C CYS A 159 -17.61 -23.75 4.02
N PRO A 160 -17.09 -23.82 5.27
CA PRO A 160 -17.39 -24.89 6.21
C PRO A 160 -18.86 -25.07 6.59
N CYS A 161 -19.67 -24.02 6.45
CA CYS A 161 -21.09 -24.04 6.75
C CYS A 161 -21.96 -24.66 5.62
N VAL A 162 -21.35 -25.10 4.51
CA VAL A 162 -22.03 -25.75 3.37
C VAL A 162 -22.23 -27.26 3.58
N ASN A 163 -22.14 -27.75 4.83
CA ASN A 163 -22.46 -29.14 5.18
C ASN A 163 -23.80 -29.25 5.92
#